data_AF-A0A2C9WT53-F1
#
_entry.id   AF-A0A2C9WT53-F1
#
_cell.length_a   1.000
_cell.length_b   1.000
_cell.length_c   1.000
_cell.angle_alpha   90.00
_cell.angle_beta   90.00
_cell.angle_gamma   90.00
#
_symmetry.space_group_name_H-M   'P 1'
#
loop_
_entity.id
_entity.type
_entity.pdbx_description
1 polymer ?
#
loop_
_entity_poly.entity_id
_entity_poly.type
_entity_poly.pdbx_seq_one_letter_code
_entity_poly.pdbx_strand_id
1 'polypeptide(L)'
;MKNAWLGSVTGIVLGGAAVWGYLGYSGQSTATATVQQPKTTQQSPESKKSGFLSQDLVDARLNELSFKEVMRLFYKDNMRNVFVNEGELETQNFVAIGSPDEAGENTVAIMHPIINYRNMEGEARFLVMIEKVQVMENGSVVSCHACVGSLDLYSFKKLTNGQFQIVSKSQPEQEYGGSYGRVHLDREQILNNMQPIGKKLIGSFYQSSYTSTGETSSSWNVIHLPEDDFIGAYGVADAAGDNAGNHEPESPLHFSFDSTIQVLDNGKKYFPIQVNYSGEKPNADFSSIEPANQSLVVNYNAEKKEYQ
;
A
#
# COMPACT_ATOMS: atom_id res chain seq x y z
N MET A 1 4.54 33.68 25.66
CA MET A 1 3.71 34.66 24.92
C MET A 1 3.78 34.24 23.45
N LYS A 2 2.83 33.43 22.93
CA LYS A 2 1.54 33.82 22.30
C LYS A 2 1.79 34.86 21.20
N ASN A 3 1.62 34.62 19.88
CA ASN A 3 0.45 34.11 19.12
C ASN A 3 0.95 33.49 17.78
N ALA A 4 0.49 32.32 17.31
CA ALA A 4 -0.83 31.97 16.75
C ALA A 4 -1.08 32.55 15.33
N TRP A 5 -1.00 31.69 14.32
CA TRP A 5 -1.46 31.91 12.94
C TRP A 5 -2.73 31.07 12.74
N LEU A 6 -3.86 31.75 12.55
CA LEU A 6 -5.18 31.17 12.29
C LEU A 6 -5.44 31.16 10.78
N GLY A 7 -5.92 30.03 10.27
CA GLY A 7 -6.43 29.92 8.91
C GLY A 7 -7.85 30.47 8.77
N SER A 8 -8.24 30.75 7.53
CA SER A 8 -9.63 30.71 7.06
C SER A 8 -9.67 30.70 5.53
N VAL A 9 -10.24 29.65 4.93
CA VAL A 9 -10.77 29.73 3.56
C VAL A 9 -12.24 29.39 3.62
N THR A 10 -13.04 30.41 3.36
CA THR A 10 -14.50 30.42 3.31
C THR A 10 -14.97 29.95 1.93
N GLY A 11 -16.00 29.10 1.89
CA GLY A 11 -16.68 28.72 0.66
C GLY A 11 -17.61 29.82 0.11
N ILE A 12 -17.89 29.76 -1.19
CA ILE A 12 -19.03 30.41 -1.85
C ILE A 12 -19.66 29.42 -2.84
N VAL A 13 -21.00 29.36 -2.79
CA VAL A 13 -21.92 28.59 -3.63
C VAL A 13 -22.60 29.55 -4.64
N LEU A 14 -23.19 28.95 -5.68
CA LEU A 14 -24.15 29.48 -6.70
C LEU A 14 -23.46 29.95 -7.99
N GLY A 15 -23.88 29.60 -9.19
CA GLY A 15 -25.06 28.89 -9.70
C GLY A 15 -25.09 29.10 -11.22
N GLY A 16 -25.87 28.32 -11.97
CA GLY A 16 -26.07 28.60 -13.41
C GLY A 16 -26.57 27.41 -14.22
N ALA A 17 -27.88 27.35 -14.39
CA ALA A 17 -28.57 26.42 -15.28
C ALA A 17 -28.46 26.85 -16.76
N ALA A 18 -28.45 25.89 -17.67
CA ALA A 18 -29.11 26.02 -18.98
C ALA A 18 -29.43 24.63 -19.57
N VAL A 19 -30.65 24.53 -20.08
CA VAL A 19 -31.36 23.37 -20.62
C VAL A 19 -31.36 23.45 -22.16
N TRP A 20 -31.75 22.35 -22.80
CA TRP A 20 -32.24 22.15 -24.18
C TRP A 20 -31.19 21.60 -25.18
N GLY A 21 -31.46 20.54 -25.96
CA GLY A 21 -32.72 19.89 -26.28
C GLY A 21 -32.57 18.46 -26.79
N TYR A 22 -33.62 17.68 -26.56
CA TYR A 22 -33.88 16.38 -27.17
C TYR A 22 -34.53 16.60 -28.55
N LEU A 23 -34.07 15.88 -29.56
CA LEU A 23 -34.74 15.75 -30.86
C LEU A 23 -34.93 14.27 -31.19
N GLY A 24 -36.13 13.99 -31.68
CA GLY A 24 -36.83 12.71 -31.71
C GLY A 24 -36.16 11.59 -32.52
N TYR A 25 -36.38 10.38 -32.03
CA TYR A 25 -36.21 9.12 -32.75
C TYR A 25 -37.59 8.65 -33.23
N SER A 26 -37.71 8.35 -34.53
CA SER A 26 -38.86 7.65 -35.10
C SER A 26 -38.43 6.75 -36.25
N GLY A 27 -38.88 5.49 -36.23
CA GLY A 27 -39.27 4.77 -37.45
C GLY A 27 -38.32 3.70 -38.04
N GLN A 28 -38.54 2.45 -37.62
CA GLN A 28 -38.76 1.22 -38.42
C GLN A 28 -37.74 0.70 -39.47
N SER A 29 -37.21 -0.50 -39.15
CA SER A 29 -37.28 -1.79 -39.89
C SER A 29 -37.16 -1.85 -41.43
N THR A 30 -36.18 -2.62 -41.95
CA THR A 30 -36.41 -3.92 -42.66
C THR A 30 -35.12 -4.58 -43.21
N ALA A 31 -35.12 -5.92 -43.16
CA ALA A 31 -34.56 -6.91 -44.09
C ALA A 31 -33.05 -7.03 -44.41
N THR A 32 -32.47 -8.11 -43.84
CA THR A 32 -31.70 -9.20 -44.46
C THR A 32 -30.82 -8.95 -45.71
N ALA A 33 -29.50 -9.12 -45.53
CA ALA A 33 -28.63 -9.70 -46.56
C ALA A 33 -27.42 -10.39 -45.89
N THR A 34 -27.38 -11.72 -45.97
CA THR A 34 -26.24 -12.54 -45.57
C THR A 34 -25.14 -12.41 -46.62
N VAL A 35 -24.00 -11.82 -46.25
CA VAL A 35 -22.75 -11.93 -47.02
C VAL A 35 -21.73 -12.58 -46.10
N GLN A 36 -21.42 -13.85 -46.36
CA GLN A 36 -20.27 -14.52 -45.78
C GLN A 36 -19.00 -13.87 -46.32
N GLN A 37 -18.23 -13.26 -45.44
CA GLN A 37 -16.83 -12.88 -45.67
C GLN A 37 -15.92 -13.66 -44.70
N PRO A 38 -14.67 -13.91 -45.09
CA PRO A 38 -13.86 -15.04 -44.63
C PRO A 38 -13.34 -14.90 -43.19
N LYS A 39 -13.03 -16.06 -42.58
CA LYS A 39 -12.37 -16.20 -41.27
C LYS A 39 -11.15 -15.27 -41.16
N THR A 40 -11.27 -14.24 -40.34
CA THR A 40 -10.14 -13.57 -39.70
C THR A 40 -10.04 -14.09 -38.27
N THR A 41 -8.89 -14.73 -38.01
CA THR A 41 -8.40 -15.12 -36.69
C THR A 41 -8.63 -14.00 -35.68
N GLN A 42 -9.42 -14.25 -34.64
CA GLN A 42 -9.53 -13.34 -33.50
C GLN A 42 -8.15 -13.24 -32.85
N GLN A 43 -7.46 -12.14 -33.13
CA GLN A 43 -6.36 -11.68 -32.31
C GLN A 43 -6.89 -11.44 -30.89
N SER A 44 -6.15 -11.96 -29.91
CA SER A 44 -6.25 -11.65 -28.49
C SER A 44 -6.45 -10.14 -28.29
N PRO A 45 -7.30 -9.70 -27.34
CA PRO A 45 -7.52 -8.27 -27.12
C PRO A 45 -6.18 -7.59 -26.84
N GLU A 46 -5.91 -6.54 -27.62
CA GLU A 46 -4.77 -5.65 -27.50
C GLU A 46 -4.59 -5.24 -26.03
N SER A 47 -3.35 -5.37 -25.54
CA SER A 47 -2.97 -4.88 -24.22
C SER A 47 -3.30 -3.40 -24.16
N LYS A 48 -4.29 -3.01 -23.34
CA LYS A 48 -4.47 -1.61 -22.96
C LYS A 48 -3.12 -1.12 -22.44
N LYS A 49 -2.55 -0.09 -23.09
CA LYS A 49 -1.41 0.66 -22.55
C LYS A 49 -1.74 1.06 -21.12
N SER A 50 -1.02 0.49 -20.16
CA SER A 50 -1.05 0.95 -18.78
C SER A 50 -0.35 2.31 -18.73
N GLY A 51 -0.97 3.32 -18.11
CA GLY A 51 -0.33 4.62 -17.91
C GLY A 51 0.74 4.60 -16.80
N PHE A 52 0.79 3.54 -16.00
CA PHE A 52 1.60 3.43 -14.78
C PHE A 52 2.69 2.33 -14.87
N LEU A 53 2.53 1.37 -15.79
CA LEU A 53 3.57 0.40 -16.17
C LEU A 53 4.08 0.70 -17.57
N SER A 54 5.40 0.62 -17.76
CA SER A 54 5.97 0.66 -19.11
C SER A 54 5.52 -0.55 -19.92
N GLN A 55 5.43 -0.39 -21.24
CA GLN A 55 5.04 -1.49 -22.14
C GLN A 55 6.00 -2.68 -21.99
N ASP A 56 7.31 -2.42 -21.85
CA ASP A 56 8.31 -3.47 -21.63
C ASP A 56 8.03 -4.30 -20.37
N LEU A 57 7.57 -3.68 -19.29
CA LEU A 57 7.18 -4.40 -18.07
C LEU A 57 5.89 -5.17 -18.26
N VAL A 58 4.90 -4.60 -18.96
CA VAL A 58 3.66 -5.30 -19.31
C VAL A 58 3.94 -6.53 -20.17
N ASP A 59 4.93 -6.46 -21.06
CA ASP A 59 5.30 -7.56 -21.97
C ASP A 59 6.30 -8.55 -21.38
N ALA A 60 6.96 -8.19 -20.27
CA ALA A 60 7.85 -9.09 -19.55
C ALA A 60 7.13 -10.36 -19.07
N ARG A 61 7.80 -11.50 -19.21
CA ARG A 61 7.32 -12.81 -18.76
C ARG A 61 8.42 -13.47 -17.93
N LEU A 62 8.08 -13.84 -16.71
CA LEU A 62 8.97 -14.62 -15.84
C LEU A 62 8.53 -16.08 -15.85
N ASN A 63 9.48 -17.02 -15.82
CA ASN A 63 9.15 -18.44 -15.71
C ASN A 63 8.85 -18.83 -14.27
N GLU A 64 9.45 -18.11 -13.32
CA GLU A 64 9.29 -18.27 -11.89
C GLU A 64 9.39 -16.92 -11.17
N LEU A 65 8.79 -16.83 -9.98
CA LEU A 65 8.99 -15.68 -9.09
C LEU A 65 10.16 -15.95 -8.14
N SER A 66 11.34 -16.23 -8.69
CA SER A 66 12.55 -16.40 -7.88
C SER A 66 13.28 -15.07 -7.69
N PHE A 67 14.10 -14.97 -6.63
CA PHE A 67 14.93 -13.79 -6.37
C PHE A 67 15.72 -13.36 -7.62
N LYS A 68 16.35 -14.33 -8.30
CA LYS A 68 17.13 -14.07 -9.51
C LYS A 68 16.29 -13.49 -10.65
N GLU A 69 15.13 -14.07 -10.96
CA GLU A 69 14.29 -13.59 -12.07
C GLU A 69 13.68 -12.22 -11.76
N VAL A 70 13.19 -12.02 -10.53
CA VAL A 70 12.64 -10.73 -10.07
C VAL A 70 13.70 -9.64 -10.08
N MET A 71 14.88 -9.88 -9.50
CA MET A 71 15.94 -8.88 -9.45
C MET A 71 16.44 -8.49 -10.85
N ARG A 72 16.53 -9.44 -11.79
CA ARG A 72 16.91 -9.15 -13.17
C ARG A 72 15.82 -8.40 -13.94
N LEU A 73 14.55 -8.58 -13.61
CA LEU A 73 13.48 -7.83 -14.26
C LEU A 73 13.55 -6.34 -13.88
N PHE A 74 13.71 -6.05 -12.59
CA PHE A 74 13.56 -4.68 -12.07
C PHE A 74 14.88 -3.93 -11.87
N TYR A 75 15.99 -4.63 -11.65
CA TYR A 75 17.26 -4.01 -11.24
C TYR A 75 18.48 -4.47 -12.07
N LYS A 76 18.29 -5.12 -13.24
CA LYS A 76 19.39 -5.71 -14.05
C LYS A 76 20.61 -4.80 -14.24
N ASP A 77 20.38 -3.50 -14.47
CA ASP A 77 21.44 -2.56 -14.84
C ASP A 77 22.10 -1.89 -13.61
N ASN A 78 21.59 -2.19 -12.41
CA ASN A 78 22.00 -1.55 -11.16
C ASN A 78 22.45 -2.53 -10.07
N MET A 79 22.55 -3.83 -10.35
CA MET A 79 22.97 -4.82 -9.35
C MET A 79 24.48 -4.92 -9.20
N ARG A 80 24.94 -5.10 -7.96
CA ARG A 80 26.34 -5.38 -7.62
C ARG A 80 26.46 -6.27 -6.39
N ASN A 81 27.64 -6.84 -6.21
CA ASN A 81 27.98 -7.54 -4.97
C ASN A 81 28.24 -6.54 -3.85
N VAL A 82 27.94 -6.96 -2.63
CA VAL A 82 28.22 -6.22 -1.39
C VAL A 82 28.55 -7.21 -0.29
N PHE A 83 29.40 -6.80 0.63
CA PHE A 83 29.67 -7.55 1.84
C PHE A 83 28.64 -7.17 2.91
N VAL A 84 28.07 -8.18 3.57
CA VAL A 84 27.14 -8.02 4.69
C VAL A 84 27.58 -8.99 5.78
N ASN A 85 27.64 -8.53 7.02
CA ASN A 85 28.03 -9.37 8.15
C ASN A 85 26.99 -10.49 8.38
N GLU A 86 27.46 -11.63 8.88
CA GLU A 86 26.58 -12.72 9.24
C GLU A 86 25.61 -12.29 10.34
N GLY A 87 24.33 -12.63 10.18
CA GLY A 87 23.27 -12.31 11.15
C GLY A 87 22.63 -10.94 10.98
N GLU A 88 23.19 -10.05 10.17
CA GLU A 88 22.58 -8.72 9.89
C GLU A 88 21.29 -8.83 9.08
N LEU A 89 21.23 -9.80 8.16
CA LEU A 89 20.07 -10.11 7.34
C LEU A 89 19.60 -11.53 7.58
N GLU A 90 18.28 -11.72 7.59
CA GLU A 90 17.63 -13.02 7.79
C GLU A 90 17.76 -13.96 6.58
N THR A 91 18.36 -13.50 5.48
CA THR A 91 18.47 -14.24 4.22
C THR A 91 19.80 -14.01 3.53
N GLN A 92 20.23 -15.00 2.75
CA GLN A 92 21.39 -14.90 1.86
C GLN A 92 21.00 -14.44 0.44
N ASN A 93 19.70 -14.35 0.16
CA ASN A 93 19.18 -13.88 -1.13
C ASN A 93 19.02 -12.35 -1.09
N PHE A 94 20.14 -11.66 -1.19
CA PHE A 94 20.20 -10.21 -1.30
C PHE A 94 21.18 -9.76 -2.39
N VAL A 95 21.04 -8.52 -2.84
CA VAL A 95 21.94 -7.90 -3.81
C VAL A 95 22.00 -6.40 -3.55
N ALA A 96 23.16 -5.79 -3.67
CA ALA A 96 23.22 -4.33 -3.65
C ALA A 96 22.69 -3.75 -4.95
N ILE A 97 21.95 -2.65 -4.86
CA ILE A 97 21.40 -1.92 -5.99
C ILE A 97 21.90 -0.48 -6.01
N GLY A 98 22.17 0.04 -7.21
CA GLY A 98 22.67 1.40 -7.41
C GLY A 98 24.11 1.59 -6.91
N SER A 99 24.53 2.85 -6.85
CA SER A 99 25.81 3.25 -6.24
C SER A 99 25.66 3.43 -4.73
N PRO A 100 26.76 3.32 -3.96
CA PRO A 100 26.75 3.80 -2.58
C PRO A 100 26.32 5.26 -2.50
N ASP A 101 25.69 5.65 -1.38
CA ASP A 101 25.31 7.04 -1.13
C ASP A 101 26.51 7.91 -0.72
N GLU A 102 26.25 9.17 -0.36
CA GLU A 102 27.29 10.12 0.04
C GLU A 102 28.04 9.70 1.32
N ALA A 103 27.43 8.85 2.15
CA ALA A 103 28.03 8.28 3.35
C ALA A 103 28.78 6.96 3.09
N GLY A 104 28.80 6.47 1.84
CA GLY A 104 29.38 5.18 1.48
C GLY A 104 28.48 3.99 1.81
N GLU A 105 27.23 4.23 2.18
CA GLU A 105 26.26 3.19 2.51
C GLU A 105 25.69 2.56 1.24
N ASN A 106 25.46 1.26 1.30
CA ASN A 106 25.01 0.45 0.19
C ASN A 106 23.54 0.15 0.36
N THR A 107 22.71 0.50 -0.62
CA THR A 107 21.33 0.02 -0.65
C THR A 107 21.30 -1.45 -1.04
N VAL A 108 20.80 -2.30 -0.14
CA VAL A 108 20.70 -3.75 -0.32
C VAL A 108 19.24 -4.15 -0.46
N ALA A 109 18.91 -4.78 -1.59
CA ALA A 109 17.59 -5.30 -1.92
C ALA A 109 17.43 -6.74 -1.43
N ILE A 110 16.34 -6.99 -0.72
CA ILE A 110 16.00 -8.25 -0.07
C ILE A 110 14.59 -8.66 -0.51
N MET A 111 14.44 -9.86 -1.06
CA MET A 111 13.12 -10.37 -1.41
C MET A 111 12.53 -11.19 -0.26
N HIS A 112 11.38 -10.74 0.24
CA HIS A 112 10.61 -11.46 1.22
C HIS A 112 9.82 -12.63 0.58
N PRO A 113 9.37 -13.61 1.38
CA PRO A 113 8.47 -14.66 0.90
C PRO A 113 7.23 -14.10 0.22
N ILE A 114 6.82 -14.73 -0.89
CA ILE A 114 5.69 -14.29 -1.70
C ILE A 114 4.39 -14.44 -0.93
N ILE A 115 3.56 -13.40 -0.95
CA ILE A 115 2.19 -13.46 -0.44
C ILE A 115 1.26 -13.87 -1.58
N ASN A 116 0.59 -15.01 -1.42
CA ASN A 116 -0.44 -15.46 -2.36
C ASN A 116 -1.79 -14.88 -1.95
N TYR A 117 -2.51 -14.30 -2.91
CA TYR A 117 -3.84 -13.77 -2.68
C TYR A 117 -4.74 -13.97 -3.89
N ARG A 118 -6.02 -13.58 -3.77
CA ARG A 118 -6.97 -13.57 -4.88
C ARG A 118 -7.45 -12.16 -5.14
N ASN A 119 -7.63 -11.82 -6.41
CA ASN A 119 -8.26 -10.56 -6.79
C ASN A 119 -9.80 -10.62 -6.60
N MET A 120 -10.50 -9.58 -7.03
CA MET A 120 -11.97 -9.48 -6.91
C MET A 120 -12.72 -10.52 -7.76
N GLU A 121 -12.12 -10.98 -8.86
CA GLU A 121 -12.65 -12.06 -9.70
C GLU A 121 -12.30 -13.47 -9.17
N GLY A 122 -11.59 -13.57 -8.04
CA GLY A 122 -11.17 -14.84 -7.46
C GLY A 122 -9.94 -15.47 -8.13
N GLU A 123 -9.29 -14.76 -9.05
CA GLU A 123 -8.09 -15.20 -9.73
C GLU A 123 -6.85 -15.10 -8.84
N ALA A 124 -5.94 -16.07 -8.94
CA ALA A 124 -4.71 -16.07 -8.16
C ALA A 124 -3.80 -14.89 -8.53
N ARG A 125 -3.22 -14.28 -7.50
CA ARG A 125 -2.24 -13.20 -7.56
C ARG A 125 -1.10 -13.47 -6.58
N PHE A 126 0.05 -12.90 -6.89
CA PHE A 126 1.30 -13.11 -6.17
C PHE A 126 1.91 -11.75 -5.87
N LEU A 127 1.94 -11.35 -4.60
CA LEU A 127 2.56 -10.11 -4.16
C LEU A 127 4.01 -10.40 -3.75
N VAL A 128 4.93 -9.77 -4.48
CA VAL A 128 6.36 -9.78 -4.23
C VAL A 128 6.74 -8.48 -3.52
N MET A 129 7.52 -8.62 -2.44
CA MET A 129 7.96 -7.54 -1.58
C MET A 129 9.50 -7.48 -1.61
N ILE A 130 10.05 -6.35 -2.09
CA ILE A 130 11.49 -6.11 -2.13
C ILE A 130 11.83 -5.00 -1.13
N GLU A 131 12.30 -5.39 0.05
CA GLU A 131 12.78 -4.45 1.07
C GLU A 131 14.17 -3.95 0.68
N LYS A 132 14.41 -2.66 0.86
CA LYS A 132 15.67 -1.97 0.58
C LYS A 132 16.17 -1.38 1.90
N VAL A 133 17.29 -1.91 2.37
CA VAL A 133 17.95 -1.47 3.61
C VAL A 133 19.29 -0.83 3.28
N GLN A 134 19.79 0.07 4.13
CA GLN A 134 21.14 0.61 3.99
C GLN A 134 22.13 -0.24 4.78
N VAL A 135 23.29 -0.51 4.18
CA VAL A 135 24.38 -1.30 4.76
C VAL A 135 25.68 -0.52 4.67
N MET A 136 26.32 -0.30 5.82
CA MET A 136 27.61 0.39 5.93
C MET A 136 28.73 -0.41 5.21
N GLU A 137 29.84 0.26 4.90
CA GLU A 137 31.01 -0.40 4.28
C GLU A 137 31.55 -1.58 5.09
N ASN A 138 31.39 -1.57 6.41
CA ASN A 138 31.80 -2.65 7.31
C ASN A 138 30.84 -3.86 7.30
N GLY A 139 29.79 -3.84 6.48
CA GLY A 139 28.81 -4.91 6.31
C GLY A 139 27.65 -4.90 7.31
N SER A 140 27.54 -3.92 8.21
CA SER A 140 26.44 -3.85 9.19
C SER A 140 25.27 -3.03 8.65
N VAL A 141 24.04 -3.41 8.98
CA VAL A 141 22.83 -2.66 8.62
C VAL A 141 22.80 -1.33 9.39
N VAL A 142 22.41 -0.27 8.70
CA VAL A 142 22.24 1.06 9.29
C VAL A 142 20.96 1.05 10.13
N SER A 143 21.12 0.93 11.44
CA SER A 143 20.02 0.67 12.38
C SER A 143 19.73 1.83 13.33
N CYS A 144 19.90 3.08 12.89
CA CYS A 144 19.55 4.21 13.76
C CYS A 144 18.03 4.24 14.03
N HIS A 145 17.62 4.77 15.18
CA HIS A 145 16.22 4.73 15.61
C HIS A 145 15.24 5.31 14.57
N ALA A 146 15.62 6.43 13.95
CA ALA A 146 14.85 7.12 12.93
C ALA A 146 15.15 6.64 11.50
N CYS A 147 16.07 5.69 11.33
CA CYS A 147 16.41 5.16 10.01
C CYS A 147 15.27 4.25 9.56
N VAL A 148 14.81 4.42 8.32
CA VAL A 148 13.71 3.65 7.76
C VAL A 148 14.17 3.05 6.43
N GLY A 149 13.85 1.77 6.24
CA GLY A 149 14.03 1.12 4.95
C GLY A 149 13.03 1.65 3.92
N SER A 150 13.13 1.19 2.69
CA SER A 150 12.10 1.41 1.67
C SER A 150 11.64 0.09 1.08
N LEU A 151 10.49 0.08 0.39
CA LEU A 151 9.88 -1.16 -0.09
C LEU A 151 9.33 -0.96 -1.50
N ASP A 152 9.71 -1.86 -2.40
CA ASP A 152 9.04 -2.00 -3.69
C ASP A 152 8.06 -3.17 -3.63
N LEU A 153 6.83 -2.93 -4.08
CA LEU A 153 5.78 -3.94 -4.16
C LEU A 153 5.48 -4.25 -5.62
N TYR A 154 5.34 -5.53 -5.94
CA TYR A 154 4.96 -5.98 -7.28
C TYR A 154 3.91 -7.07 -7.19
N SER A 155 2.77 -6.84 -7.85
CA SER A 155 1.73 -7.85 -7.99
C SER A 155 1.89 -8.57 -9.33
N PHE A 156 1.81 -9.89 -9.31
CA PHE A 156 1.86 -10.74 -10.51
C PHE A 156 0.62 -11.61 -10.63
N LYS A 157 0.30 -11.97 -11.87
CA LYS A 157 -0.62 -13.08 -12.20
C LYS A 157 0.14 -14.19 -12.91
N LYS A 158 -0.33 -15.42 -12.77
CA LYS A 158 0.17 -16.57 -13.52
C LYS A 158 -0.70 -16.79 -14.76
N LEU A 159 -0.07 -16.83 -15.92
CA LEU A 159 -0.70 -17.08 -17.21
C LEU A 159 -0.96 -18.57 -17.42
N THR A 160 -1.80 -18.90 -18.39
CA THR A 160 -2.14 -20.28 -18.76
C THR A 160 -0.94 -21.11 -19.22
N ASN A 161 0.08 -20.46 -19.78
CA ASN A 161 1.34 -21.08 -20.18
C ASN A 161 2.32 -21.28 -18.99
N GLY A 162 1.90 -20.95 -17.76
CA GLY A 162 2.68 -21.12 -16.54
C GLY A 162 3.60 -19.94 -16.20
N GLN A 163 3.79 -18.98 -17.10
CA GLN A 163 4.62 -17.80 -16.87
C GLN A 163 3.92 -16.76 -16.00
N PHE A 164 4.68 -15.87 -15.38
CA PHE A 164 4.19 -14.78 -14.56
C PHE A 164 4.29 -13.46 -15.32
N GLN A 165 3.24 -12.65 -15.20
CA GLN A 165 3.15 -11.31 -15.76
C GLN A 165 2.81 -10.33 -14.63
N ILE A 166 3.49 -9.19 -14.61
CA ILE A 166 3.18 -8.12 -13.67
C ILE A 166 1.79 -7.55 -13.93
N VAL A 167 1.09 -7.21 -12.86
CA VAL A 167 -0.25 -6.61 -12.86
C VAL A 167 -0.17 -5.18 -12.35
N SER A 168 0.53 -4.96 -11.23
CA SER A 168 0.74 -3.64 -10.66
C SER A 168 2.04 -3.57 -9.88
N LYS A 169 2.49 -2.34 -9.60
CA LYS A 169 3.69 -2.05 -8.80
C LYS A 169 3.44 -0.90 -7.82
N SER A 170 4.27 -0.75 -6.79
CA SER A 170 4.22 0.38 -5.87
C SER A 170 4.36 1.74 -6.56
N GLN A 171 3.74 2.76 -5.97
CA GLN A 171 4.00 4.16 -6.33
C GLN A 171 5.51 4.45 -6.15
N PRO A 172 6.12 5.25 -7.06
CA PRO A 172 7.45 5.78 -6.83
C PRO A 172 7.50 6.53 -5.49
N GLU A 173 8.56 6.34 -4.73
CA GLU A 173 8.80 7.06 -3.46
C GLU A 173 7.67 6.87 -2.42
N GLN A 174 6.90 5.77 -2.51
CA GLN A 174 5.95 5.41 -1.47
C GLN A 174 6.68 5.22 -0.14
N GLU A 175 6.30 6.03 0.85
CA GLU A 175 6.77 5.89 2.22
C GLU A 175 5.96 4.81 2.95
N TYR A 176 6.66 4.10 3.82
CA TYR A 176 6.10 3.13 4.75
C TYR A 176 6.61 3.47 6.14
N GLY A 177 5.80 3.21 7.16
CA GLY A 177 6.28 3.27 8.54
C GLY A 177 7.46 2.31 8.73
N GLY A 178 8.42 2.69 9.56
CA GLY A 178 9.60 1.90 9.82
C GLY A 178 10.47 2.49 10.92
N SER A 179 11.47 1.73 11.35
CA SER A 179 12.49 2.15 12.29
C SER A 179 13.68 1.18 12.22
N TYR A 180 14.81 1.55 12.82
CA TYR A 180 16.02 0.72 12.88
C TYR A 180 16.48 0.19 11.51
N GLY A 181 16.28 1.00 10.46
CA GLY A 181 16.66 0.68 9.08
C GLY A 181 15.71 -0.27 8.35
N ARG A 182 14.56 -0.61 8.95
CA ARG A 182 13.60 -1.60 8.43
C ARG A 182 12.25 -0.96 8.13
N VAL A 183 11.45 -1.62 7.30
CA VAL A 183 10.04 -1.26 7.09
C VAL A 183 9.13 -2.05 8.04
N HIS A 184 8.13 -1.42 8.64
CA HIS A 184 7.14 -2.04 9.53
C HIS A 184 5.93 -2.52 8.73
N LEU A 185 6.17 -3.34 7.70
CA LEU A 185 5.10 -3.95 6.91
C LEU A 185 5.09 -5.46 7.19
N ASP A 186 4.21 -5.84 8.10
CA ASP A 186 4.09 -7.21 8.59
C ASP A 186 3.41 -8.12 7.54
N ARG A 187 4.18 -9.05 7.00
CA ARG A 187 3.73 -10.01 5.98
C ARG A 187 2.56 -10.87 6.47
N GLU A 188 2.58 -11.31 7.73
CA GLU A 188 1.54 -12.19 8.29
C GLU A 188 0.23 -11.44 8.46
N GLN A 189 0.28 -10.19 8.93
CA GLN A 189 -0.90 -9.33 8.96
C GLN A 189 -1.46 -9.09 7.57
N ILE A 190 -0.60 -8.79 6.59
CA ILE A 190 -1.05 -8.60 5.20
C ILE A 190 -1.74 -9.85 4.67
N LEU A 191 -1.17 -11.04 4.91
CA LEU A 191 -1.78 -12.29 4.48
C LEU A 191 -3.14 -12.54 5.16
N ASN A 192 -3.23 -12.32 6.47
CA ASN A 192 -4.40 -12.65 7.28
C ASN A 192 -5.56 -11.64 7.13
N ASN A 193 -5.25 -10.38 6.80
CA ASN A 193 -6.25 -9.30 6.73
C ASN A 193 -6.69 -8.95 5.31
N MET A 194 -6.26 -9.74 4.32
CA MET A 194 -6.56 -9.53 2.90
C MET A 194 -8.06 -9.64 2.64
N GLN A 195 -8.68 -8.57 2.14
CA GLN A 195 -10.12 -8.52 1.91
C GLN A 195 -10.51 -7.46 0.86
N PRO A 196 -11.75 -7.49 0.34
CA PRO A 196 -12.28 -6.38 -0.42
C PRO A 196 -12.32 -5.10 0.41
N ILE A 197 -11.72 -4.03 -0.11
CA ILE A 197 -11.74 -2.68 0.47
C ILE A 197 -12.37 -1.66 -0.48
N GLY A 198 -13.00 -2.14 -1.55
CA GLY A 198 -13.68 -1.36 -2.57
C GLY A 198 -14.33 -2.27 -3.61
N LYS A 199 -15.24 -1.72 -4.43
CA LYS A 199 -16.02 -2.49 -5.42
C LYS A 199 -15.17 -3.35 -6.37
N LYS A 200 -13.96 -2.91 -6.69
CA LYS A 200 -13.00 -3.59 -7.56
C LYS A 200 -11.58 -3.59 -6.97
N LEU A 201 -11.47 -3.57 -5.65
CA LEU A 201 -10.21 -3.37 -4.96
C LEU A 201 -10.07 -4.33 -3.80
N ILE A 202 -9.04 -5.18 -3.89
CA ILE A 202 -8.53 -5.94 -2.76
C ILE A 202 -7.47 -5.10 -2.07
N GLY A 203 -7.36 -5.25 -0.76
CA GLY A 203 -6.28 -4.71 0.01
C GLY A 203 -6.13 -5.46 1.32
N SER A 204 -5.21 -4.99 2.15
CA SER A 204 -4.99 -5.59 3.46
C SER A 204 -4.53 -4.56 4.47
N PHE A 205 -4.89 -4.79 5.72
CA PHE A 205 -4.56 -3.93 6.83
C PHE A 205 -3.38 -4.46 7.61
N TYR A 206 -2.57 -3.54 8.10
CA TYR A 206 -1.44 -3.84 8.97
C TYR A 206 -1.26 -2.71 9.98
N GLN A 207 -0.68 -3.05 11.13
CA GLN A 207 -0.28 -2.09 12.13
C GLN A 207 1.19 -1.75 11.98
N SER A 208 1.51 -0.47 12.13
CA SER A 208 2.88 -0.01 12.39
C SER A 208 2.94 0.55 13.80
N SER A 209 3.92 0.11 14.59
CA SER A 209 4.09 0.55 15.97
C SER A 209 5.43 1.27 16.14
N TYR A 210 5.47 2.18 17.11
CA TYR A 210 6.66 2.90 17.52
C TYR A 210 6.65 3.02 19.05
N THR A 211 7.76 2.65 19.68
CA THR A 211 7.95 2.81 21.12
C THR A 211 9.11 3.76 21.37
N SER A 212 8.90 4.79 22.16
CA SER A 212 9.94 5.71 22.59
C SER A 212 9.68 6.15 24.01
N THR A 213 10.74 6.26 24.80
CA THR A 213 10.69 6.87 26.14
C THR A 213 9.52 6.33 26.99
N GLY A 214 9.30 5.01 27.01
CA GLY A 214 8.25 4.39 27.83
C GLY A 214 6.81 4.50 27.30
N GLU A 215 6.60 5.07 26.11
CA GLU A 215 5.30 5.17 25.45
C GLU A 215 5.33 4.45 24.10
N THR A 216 4.27 3.70 23.80
CA THR A 216 4.07 3.00 22.53
C THR A 216 2.84 3.55 21.84
N SER A 217 2.97 3.86 20.56
CA SER A 217 1.87 4.27 19.70
C SER A 217 1.85 3.41 18.44
N SER A 218 0.66 2.99 18.04
CA SER A 218 0.43 2.15 16.87
C SER A 218 -0.60 2.80 15.96
N SER A 219 -0.45 2.62 14.66
CA SER A 219 -1.39 3.13 13.65
C SER A 219 -1.82 2.01 12.71
N TRP A 220 -3.09 2.02 12.33
CA TRP A 220 -3.64 1.20 11.26
C TRP A 220 -3.29 1.82 9.91
N ASN A 221 -2.77 0.99 9.02
CA ASN A 221 -2.52 1.32 7.63
C ASN A 221 -3.21 0.29 6.73
N VAL A 222 -3.47 0.67 5.48
CA VAL A 222 -4.04 -0.21 4.47
C VAL A 222 -3.22 -0.17 3.19
N ILE A 223 -2.91 -1.34 2.64
CA ILE A 223 -2.32 -1.48 1.30
C ILE A 223 -3.45 -1.68 0.30
N HIS A 224 -3.51 -0.84 -0.73
CA HIS A 224 -4.41 -1.01 -1.88
C HIS A 224 -3.69 -1.82 -2.97
N LEU A 225 -4.32 -2.88 -3.47
CA LEU A 225 -3.78 -3.74 -4.54
C LEU A 225 -4.64 -3.64 -5.81
N PRO A 226 -4.63 -2.49 -6.52
CA PRO A 226 -5.35 -2.34 -7.78
C PRO A 226 -4.68 -3.14 -8.91
N GLU A 227 -5.44 -3.41 -9.98
CA GLU A 227 -4.93 -4.02 -11.22
C GLU A 227 -4.79 -3.02 -12.37
N ASP A 228 -5.25 -1.79 -12.17
CA ASP A 228 -5.30 -0.71 -13.14
C ASP A 228 -4.62 0.60 -12.66
N ASP A 229 -3.92 0.54 -11.52
CA ASP A 229 -3.17 1.66 -10.93
C ASP A 229 -1.95 1.14 -10.13
N PHE A 230 -1.18 2.06 -9.54
CA PHE A 230 -0.11 1.73 -8.61
C PHE A 230 -0.64 1.19 -7.28
N ILE A 231 0.10 0.25 -6.69
CA ILE A 231 -0.04 -0.18 -5.30
C ILE A 231 0.34 1.01 -4.41
N GLY A 232 -0.49 1.30 -3.41
CA GLY A 232 -0.26 2.36 -2.44
C GLY A 232 -0.56 1.89 -1.02
N ALA A 233 0.06 2.54 -0.04
CA ALA A 233 -0.20 2.35 1.37
C ALA A 233 -0.70 3.65 1.99
N TYR A 234 -1.77 3.57 2.79
CA TYR A 234 -2.48 4.74 3.30
C TYR A 234 -2.78 4.60 4.78
N GLY A 235 -2.62 5.69 5.52
CA GLY A 235 -3.01 5.77 6.93
C GLY A 235 -4.53 5.65 7.09
N VAL A 236 -4.94 4.98 8.16
CA VAL A 236 -6.36 4.75 8.47
C VAL A 236 -6.77 5.45 9.75
N ALA A 237 -6.15 5.09 10.87
CA ALA A 237 -6.47 5.62 12.20
C ALA A 237 -5.42 5.16 13.22
N ASP A 238 -5.47 5.67 14.45
CA ASP A 238 -4.69 5.11 15.56
C ASP A 238 -5.14 3.69 15.84
N ALA A 239 -4.20 2.75 15.95
CA ALA A 239 -4.46 1.35 16.25
C ALA A 239 -4.46 1.08 17.76
N ALA A 240 -3.46 1.57 18.47
CA ALA A 240 -3.30 1.39 19.90
C ALA A 240 -2.37 2.46 20.47
N GLY A 241 -2.38 2.63 21.78
CA GLY A 241 -1.42 3.47 22.48
C GLY A 241 -1.36 3.13 23.95
N ASP A 242 -0.17 3.16 24.52
CA ASP A 242 0.10 2.81 25.92
C ASP A 242 1.29 3.61 26.46
N ASN A 243 1.14 4.20 27.64
CA ASN A 243 2.20 4.97 28.30
C ASN A 243 2.63 4.38 29.66
N ALA A 244 2.45 3.07 29.86
CA ALA A 244 2.76 2.39 31.13
C ALA A 244 4.25 2.51 31.53
N GLY A 245 5.16 2.77 30.59
CA GLY A 245 6.57 3.02 30.90
C GLY A 245 6.85 4.38 31.54
N ASN A 246 5.90 5.33 31.46
CA ASN A 246 6.00 6.68 32.04
C ASN A 246 5.10 6.87 33.25
N HIS A 247 3.96 6.20 33.25
CA HIS A 247 2.92 6.37 34.26
C HIS A 247 2.40 5.02 34.72
N GLU A 248 2.43 4.81 36.03
CA GLU A 248 1.78 3.65 36.67
C GLU A 248 0.28 3.65 36.36
N PRO A 249 -0.38 2.47 36.28
CA PRO A 249 -1.80 2.37 35.94
C PRO A 249 -2.77 3.20 36.80
N GLU A 250 -2.39 3.49 38.05
CA GLU A 250 -3.19 4.30 38.99
C GLU A 250 -3.01 5.83 38.78
N SER A 251 -2.09 6.23 37.91
CA SER A 251 -1.85 7.65 37.61
C SER A 251 -3.00 8.23 36.78
N PRO A 252 -3.50 9.44 37.09
CA PRO A 252 -4.47 10.12 36.24
C PRO A 252 -3.91 10.55 34.88
N LEU A 253 -2.61 10.35 34.65
CA LEU A 253 -1.93 10.59 33.38
C LEU A 253 -1.68 9.28 32.59
N HIS A 254 -2.02 8.13 33.16
CA HIS A 254 -1.91 6.85 32.46
C HIS A 254 -3.02 6.71 31.41
N PHE A 255 -2.66 6.19 30.24
CA PHE A 255 -3.63 5.77 29.23
C PHE A 255 -3.19 4.46 28.59
N SER A 256 -4.18 3.66 28.19
CA SER A 256 -4.00 2.45 27.42
C SER A 256 -5.26 2.23 26.59
N PHE A 257 -5.11 2.18 25.27
CA PHE A 257 -6.21 1.93 24.35
C PHE A 257 -5.78 1.01 23.22
N ASP A 258 -6.77 0.31 22.66
CA ASP A 258 -6.64 -0.52 21.48
C ASP A 258 -7.86 -0.31 20.57
N SER A 259 -7.74 -0.71 19.30
CA SER A 259 -8.83 -0.60 18.34
C SER A 259 -8.86 -1.74 17.34
N THR A 260 -10.08 -2.06 16.92
CA THR A 260 -10.35 -3.01 15.84
C THR A 260 -10.92 -2.30 14.63
N ILE A 261 -10.74 -2.90 13.46
CA ILE A 261 -11.23 -2.37 12.19
C ILE A 261 -12.25 -3.31 11.54
N GLN A 262 -13.21 -2.73 10.85
CA GLN A 262 -14.20 -3.44 10.03
C GLN A 262 -14.44 -2.68 8.73
N VAL A 263 -14.34 -3.38 7.60
CA VAL A 263 -14.67 -2.81 6.29
C VAL A 263 -16.18 -2.81 6.09
N LEU A 264 -16.73 -1.66 5.70
CA LEU A 264 -18.16 -1.49 5.43
C LEU A 264 -18.43 -1.50 3.92
N ASP A 265 -18.77 -2.66 3.36
CA ASP A 265 -19.16 -2.75 1.94
C ASP A 265 -20.42 -1.91 1.69
N ASN A 266 -20.26 -0.85 0.89
CA ASN A 266 -21.32 0.02 0.44
C ASN A 266 -21.37 0.14 -1.09
N GLY A 267 -20.69 -0.76 -1.81
CA GLY A 267 -20.63 -0.77 -3.28
C GLY A 267 -19.89 0.42 -3.92
N LYS A 268 -19.23 1.30 -3.15
CA LYS A 268 -18.43 2.42 -3.70
C LYS A 268 -17.05 1.96 -4.19
N LYS A 269 -16.34 2.85 -4.89
CA LYS A 269 -14.97 2.61 -5.36
C LYS A 269 -14.03 2.20 -4.21
N TYR A 270 -14.14 2.91 -3.09
CA TYR A 270 -13.44 2.61 -1.83
C TYR A 270 -14.49 2.46 -0.73
N PHE A 271 -14.39 1.41 0.06
CA PHE A 271 -15.28 1.14 1.18
C PHE A 271 -14.84 1.95 2.41
N PRO A 272 -15.78 2.53 3.18
CA PRO A 272 -15.50 3.11 4.47
C PRO A 272 -14.98 2.04 5.44
N ILE A 273 -14.21 2.48 6.43
CA ILE A 273 -13.69 1.63 7.49
C ILE A 273 -14.27 2.11 8.81
N GLN A 274 -14.89 1.20 9.54
CA GLN A 274 -15.27 1.43 10.92
C GLN A 274 -14.11 1.05 11.83
N VAL A 275 -13.73 1.95 12.72
CA VAL A 275 -12.72 1.76 13.76
C VAL A 275 -13.43 1.77 15.10
N ASN A 276 -13.28 0.70 15.89
CA ASN A 276 -13.88 0.58 17.21
C ASN A 276 -12.78 0.66 18.26
N TYR A 277 -12.81 1.71 19.06
CA TYR A 277 -11.84 1.95 20.12
C TYR A 277 -12.33 1.38 21.45
N SER A 278 -11.39 1.00 22.31
CA SER A 278 -11.61 0.55 23.67
C SER A 278 -10.49 1.03 24.59
N GLY A 279 -10.76 1.15 25.90
CA GLY A 279 -9.79 1.65 26.87
C GLY A 279 -9.89 3.17 27.08
N GLU A 280 -8.77 3.80 27.36
CA GLU A 280 -8.67 5.24 27.63
C GLU A 280 -7.65 5.87 26.68
N LYS A 281 -8.05 6.95 25.99
CA LYS A 281 -7.26 7.58 24.93
C LYS A 281 -7.12 9.08 25.21
N PRO A 282 -5.93 9.67 25.00
CA PRO A 282 -5.81 11.12 25.02
C PRO A 282 -6.61 11.77 23.89
N ASN A 283 -7.18 12.94 24.15
CA ASN A 283 -7.76 13.75 23.09
C ASN A 283 -6.66 14.30 22.15
N ALA A 284 -7.06 14.91 21.03
CA ALA A 284 -6.13 15.28 19.95
C ALA A 284 -5.03 16.28 20.37
N ASP A 285 -5.25 17.10 21.40
CA ASP A 285 -4.27 18.04 21.95
C ASP A 285 -3.59 17.54 23.25
N PHE A 286 -3.83 16.29 23.63
CA PHE A 286 -3.29 15.63 24.82
C PHE A 286 -3.60 16.39 26.13
N SER A 287 -4.69 17.17 26.15
CA SER A 287 -5.11 17.94 27.32
C SER A 287 -5.98 17.14 28.30
N SER A 288 -6.65 16.09 27.82
CA SER A 288 -7.44 15.16 28.63
C SER A 288 -7.27 13.72 28.16
N ILE A 289 -7.46 12.76 29.08
CA ILE A 289 -7.59 11.33 28.79
C ILE A 289 -9.06 10.98 29.00
N GLU A 290 -9.67 10.36 27.99
CA GLU A 290 -11.10 10.11 27.95
C GLU A 290 -11.39 8.64 27.62
N PRO A 291 -12.51 8.07 28.09
CA PRO A 291 -12.93 6.74 27.68
C PRO A 291 -13.07 6.64 26.17
N ALA A 292 -12.31 5.74 25.56
CA ALA A 292 -12.23 5.58 24.12
C ALA A 292 -13.33 4.68 23.55
N ASN A 293 -14.36 4.30 24.33
CA ASN A 293 -15.41 3.35 23.94
C ASN A 293 -16.38 3.92 22.87
N GLN A 294 -15.83 4.26 21.70
CA GLN A 294 -16.50 4.89 20.58
C GLN A 294 -16.10 4.23 19.26
N SER A 295 -17.00 4.35 18.29
CA SER A 295 -16.76 3.91 16.92
C SER A 295 -16.69 5.13 16.00
N LEU A 296 -15.70 5.15 15.11
CA LEU A 296 -15.55 6.15 14.06
C LEU A 296 -15.66 5.45 12.71
N VAL A 297 -16.30 6.10 11.73
CA VAL A 297 -16.27 5.65 10.34
C VAL A 297 -15.45 6.63 9.52
N VAL A 298 -14.35 6.15 8.96
CA VAL A 298 -13.45 6.92 8.09
C VAL A 298 -13.67 6.56 6.63
N ASN A 299 -13.54 7.56 5.74
CA ASN A 299 -13.71 7.43 4.30
C ASN A 299 -12.41 7.77 3.59
N TYR A 300 -12.11 7.07 2.50
CA TYR A 300 -10.91 7.36 1.71
C TYR A 300 -11.04 8.72 1.02
N ASN A 301 -10.09 9.61 1.30
CA ASN A 301 -9.90 10.88 0.59
C ASN A 301 -8.84 10.70 -0.49
N ALA A 302 -9.27 10.69 -1.76
CA ALA A 302 -8.38 10.47 -2.90
C ALA A 302 -7.40 11.63 -3.16
N GLU A 303 -7.72 12.86 -2.75
CA GLU A 303 -6.83 14.02 -2.92
C GLU A 303 -5.68 13.99 -1.91
N LYS A 304 -6.01 13.64 -0.66
CA LYS A 304 -5.05 13.57 0.44
C LYS A 304 -4.33 12.22 0.55
N LYS A 305 -4.85 11.18 -0.10
CA LYS A 305 -4.34 9.80 -0.02
C LYS A 305 -4.33 9.25 1.42
N GLU A 306 -5.43 9.44 2.14
CA GLU A 306 -5.62 8.96 3.52
C GLU A 306 -7.09 8.64 3.79
N TYR A 307 -7.38 7.85 4.83
CA TYR A 307 -8.75 7.73 5.35
C TYR A 307 -8.98 8.73 6.48
N GLN A 308 -10.13 9.41 6.44
CA GLN A 308 -10.54 10.43 7.41
C GLN A 308 -12.06 10.47 7.61
#